data_AF-A0A954H9P6-F1
#
_entry.id   AF-A0A954H9P6-F1
#
_cell.length_a   1.000
_cell.length_b   1.000
_cell.length_c   1.000
_cell.angle_alpha   90.00
_cell.angle_beta   90.00
_cell.angle_gamma   90.00
#
_symmetry.space_group_name_H-M   'P 1'
#
loop_
_entity.id
_entity.type
_entity.pdbx_description
1 polymer ?
#
loop_
_entity_poly.entity_id
_entity_poly.type
_entity_poly.pdbx_seq_one_letter_code
_entity_poly.pdbx_strand_id
1 'polypeptide(L)'
;MMKSLTHSIHFAFAIGFGLSLLVATGQSEAKANERHTIVIDGKFDDWKEIKTGVTDPADDVIDTDGREADHKPEPRDHEDVDILEFKVTHDADNLYCYIRTKGVIGRTQKGKEAKNEKGYIPDAGRYYITVAIDVDNDDETGYWLHEGGTLPTSPGYD
;
A
#
# COMPACT_ATOMS: atom_id res chain seq x y z
N MET A 1 -46.71 75.35 -33.31
CA MET A 1 -45.87 75.67 -32.14
C MET A 1 -44.81 74.57 -32.03
N MET A 2 -43.53 74.93 -32.12
CA MET A 2 -42.35 74.04 -32.21
C MET A 2 -42.10 73.21 -30.94
N LYS A 3 -41.50 72.01 -31.13
CA LYS A 3 -40.31 71.42 -30.45
C LYS A 3 -40.14 69.96 -30.96
N SER A 4 -39.15 69.66 -31.80
CA SER A 4 -37.76 69.24 -31.50
C SER A 4 -37.68 67.86 -30.80
N LEU A 5 -37.30 66.75 -31.47
CA LEU A 5 -35.96 66.22 -31.83
C LEU A 5 -35.28 65.41 -30.71
N THR A 6 -35.05 64.11 -30.92
CA THR A 6 -33.87 63.30 -30.50
C THR A 6 -34.04 61.83 -30.97
N HIS A 7 -33.24 61.37 -31.92
CA HIS A 7 -31.93 60.69 -31.82
C HIS A 7 -32.03 59.14 -31.73
N SER A 8 -31.50 58.51 -32.79
CA SER A 8 -31.26 57.07 -33.00
C SER A 8 -30.33 56.45 -31.97
N ILE A 9 -30.39 55.12 -31.76
CA ILE A 9 -29.23 54.23 -31.49
C ILE A 9 -29.55 52.82 -32.03
N HIS A 10 -28.67 52.31 -32.90
CA HIS A 10 -28.53 50.90 -33.30
C HIS A 10 -27.77 50.13 -32.23
N PHE A 11 -28.04 48.84 -32.01
CA PHE A 11 -27.11 47.77 -31.57
C PHE A 11 -27.94 46.48 -31.44
N ALA A 12 -27.52 45.25 -31.77
CA ALA A 12 -26.52 44.68 -32.66
C ALA A 12 -26.87 43.18 -32.78
N PHE A 13 -26.51 42.57 -33.91
CA PHE A 13 -26.53 41.12 -34.11
C PHE A 13 -25.57 40.43 -33.13
N ALA A 14 -26.02 39.38 -32.44
CA ALA A 14 -25.15 38.39 -31.82
C ALA A 14 -25.40 37.05 -32.52
N ILE A 15 -24.50 36.71 -33.45
CA ILE A 15 -24.42 35.37 -34.06
C ILE A 15 -23.77 34.46 -33.02
N GLY A 16 -24.52 33.48 -32.52
CA GLY A 16 -23.99 32.46 -31.62
C GLY A 16 -23.03 31.53 -32.36
N PHE A 17 -21.75 31.58 -31.98
CA PHE A 17 -20.78 30.54 -32.32
C PHE A 17 -20.86 29.45 -31.25
N GLY A 18 -21.41 28.29 -31.61
CA GLY A 18 -21.36 27.08 -30.80
C GLY A 18 -19.94 26.51 -30.82
N LEU A 19 -19.20 26.69 -29.74
CA LEU A 19 -17.93 26.01 -29.52
C LEU A 19 -18.23 24.65 -28.86
N SER A 20 -18.24 23.57 -29.65
CA SER A 20 -18.23 22.22 -29.08
C SER A 20 -16.83 21.92 -28.57
N LEU A 21 -16.65 21.95 -27.25
CA LEU A 21 -15.43 21.51 -26.60
C LEU A 21 -15.44 19.97 -26.61
N LEU A 22 -14.63 19.37 -27.48
CA LEU A 22 -14.37 17.93 -27.46
C LEU A 22 -13.50 17.64 -26.23
N VAL A 23 -14.12 17.17 -25.14
CA VAL A 23 -13.39 16.66 -23.98
C VAL A 23 -12.85 15.29 -24.38
N ALA A 24 -11.59 15.25 -24.83
CA ALA A 24 -10.86 14.01 -24.93
C ALA A 24 -10.59 13.51 -23.50
N THR A 25 -11.47 12.66 -22.98
CA THR A 25 -11.18 11.89 -21.77
C THR A 25 -10.07 10.91 -22.14
N GLY A 26 -8.83 11.28 -21.84
CA GLY A 26 -7.70 10.36 -21.90
C GLY A 26 -7.90 9.27 -20.86
N GLN A 27 -8.56 8.17 -21.23
CA GLN A 27 -8.41 6.92 -20.50
C GLN A 27 -6.97 6.48 -20.70
N SER A 28 -6.15 6.71 -19.67
CA SER A 28 -4.89 6.01 -19.50
C SER A 28 -5.21 4.51 -19.49
N GLU A 29 -4.93 3.80 -20.57
CA GLU A 29 -4.93 2.34 -20.54
C GLU A 29 -3.88 1.92 -19.51
N ALA A 30 -4.34 1.32 -18.41
CA ALA A 30 -3.44 0.69 -17.45
C ALA A 30 -2.64 -0.35 -18.23
N LYS A 31 -1.34 -0.10 -18.38
CA LYS A 31 -0.44 -1.02 -19.07
C LYS A 31 -0.50 -2.34 -18.29
N ALA A 32 -1.02 -3.39 -18.91
CA ALA A 32 -1.10 -4.69 -18.26
C ALA A 32 0.28 -5.05 -17.74
N ASN A 33 0.38 -5.31 -16.43
CA ASN A 33 1.65 -5.69 -15.82
C ASN A 33 2.17 -6.94 -16.52
N GLU A 34 3.48 -6.94 -16.80
CA GLU A 34 4.15 -8.10 -17.34
C GLU A 34 3.99 -9.25 -16.34
N ARG A 35 3.48 -10.39 -16.83
CA ARG A 35 3.26 -11.57 -16.01
C ARG A 35 4.56 -12.33 -15.87
N HIS A 36 4.93 -12.67 -14.64
CA HIS A 36 6.12 -13.48 -14.34
C HIS A 36 5.72 -14.62 -13.41
N THR A 37 5.98 -15.85 -13.85
CA THR A 37 5.81 -17.04 -13.01
C THR A 37 7.06 -17.23 -12.17
N ILE A 38 6.87 -17.41 -10.86
CA ILE A 38 7.93 -17.71 -9.91
C ILE A 38 7.85 -19.17 -9.50
N VAL A 39 8.97 -19.89 -9.52
CA VAL A 39 9.02 -21.25 -8.99
C VAL A 39 9.32 -21.19 -7.49
N ILE A 40 8.38 -21.66 -6.65
CA ILE A 40 8.59 -21.73 -5.20
C ILE A 40 9.43 -22.97 -4.84
N ASP A 41 10.74 -22.89 -5.08
CA ASP A 41 11.71 -23.97 -4.77
C ASP A 41 12.76 -23.57 -3.72
N GLY A 42 12.62 -22.37 -3.13
CA GLY A 42 13.58 -21.81 -2.17
C GLY A 42 14.80 -21.15 -2.80
N LYS A 43 14.92 -21.14 -4.14
CA LYS A 43 15.89 -20.32 -4.86
C LYS A 43 15.24 -19.00 -5.29
N PHE A 44 16.06 -17.97 -5.43
CA PHE A 44 15.60 -16.61 -5.69
C PHE A 44 16.05 -16.05 -7.04
N ASP A 45 16.56 -16.90 -7.93
CA ASP A 45 17.08 -16.46 -9.22
C ASP A 45 16.00 -15.83 -10.12
N ASP A 46 14.78 -16.36 -10.09
CA ASP A 46 13.63 -15.86 -10.86
C ASP A 46 13.32 -14.38 -10.53
N TRP A 47 13.59 -13.95 -9.30
CA TRP A 47 13.33 -12.59 -8.82
C TRP A 47 14.30 -11.53 -9.34
N LYS A 48 15.39 -11.95 -10.01
CA LYS A 48 16.36 -11.03 -10.63
C LYS A 48 15.76 -10.29 -11.82
N GLU A 49 14.81 -10.91 -12.51
CA GLU A 49 14.15 -10.29 -13.67
C GLU A 49 13.05 -9.31 -13.27
N ILE A 50 12.52 -9.43 -12.04
CA ILE A 50 11.52 -8.52 -11.50
C ILE A 50 12.21 -7.20 -11.10
N LYS A 51 12.03 -6.16 -11.94
CA LYS A 51 12.64 -4.84 -11.74
C LYS A 51 11.79 -3.91 -10.87
N THR A 52 10.49 -4.17 -10.76
CA THR A 52 9.57 -3.39 -9.93
C THR A 52 9.60 -3.91 -8.50
N GLY A 53 10.08 -3.06 -7.59
CA GLY A 53 10.17 -3.34 -6.16
C GLY A 53 10.25 -2.05 -5.37
N VAL A 54 9.94 -2.14 -4.08
CA VAL A 54 10.08 -1.06 -3.11
C VAL A 54 11.27 -1.41 -2.23
N THR A 55 12.17 -0.44 -2.01
CA THR A 55 13.26 -0.57 -1.05
C THR A 55 12.84 0.05 0.27
N ASP A 56 13.22 -0.61 1.35
CA ASP A 56 13.02 -0.12 2.71
C ASP A 56 14.39 0.31 3.27
N PRO A 57 14.48 1.44 3.99
CA PRO A 57 15.71 1.83 4.68
C PRO A 57 16.18 0.71 5.61
N ALA A 58 17.49 0.58 5.81
CA ALA A 58 18.01 -0.36 6.79
C ALA A 58 17.99 0.27 8.19
N ASP A 59 17.91 -0.58 9.21
CA ASP A 59 18.03 -0.21 10.62
C ASP A 59 16.94 0.76 11.10
N ASP A 60 15.70 0.61 10.60
CA ASP A 60 14.54 1.43 10.97
C ASP A 60 13.38 0.62 11.58
N VAL A 61 13.70 -0.55 12.12
CA VAL A 61 12.75 -1.43 12.80
C VAL A 61 11.90 -0.67 13.82
N ILE A 62 10.62 -0.97 13.84
CA ILE A 62 9.63 -0.37 14.73
C ILE A 62 9.06 -1.40 15.71
N ASP A 63 8.52 -0.89 16.80
CA ASP A 63 7.68 -1.63 17.72
C ASP A 63 6.31 -1.98 17.09
N THR A 64 5.85 -3.19 17.34
CA THR A 64 4.59 -3.77 16.89
C THR A 64 3.80 -4.31 18.10
N ASP A 65 3.90 -3.66 19.27
CA ASP A 65 3.18 -4.07 20.49
C ASP A 65 1.87 -3.25 20.72
N GLY A 66 1.61 -2.22 19.90
CA GLY A 66 0.41 -1.39 19.99
C GLY A 66 -0.88 -2.11 19.59
N ARG A 67 -2.06 -1.70 20.07
CA ARG A 67 -3.33 -2.36 19.68
C ARG A 67 -4.45 -1.41 19.27
N GLU A 68 -4.20 -0.11 19.34
CA GLU A 68 -5.18 0.93 19.03
C GLU A 68 -5.02 1.43 17.60
N ALA A 69 -6.11 1.93 17.01
CA ALA A 69 -6.12 2.43 15.63
C ALA A 69 -5.25 3.67 15.41
N ASP A 70 -5.03 4.45 16.47
CA ASP A 70 -4.18 5.64 16.46
C ASP A 70 -2.78 5.39 17.03
N HIS A 71 -2.42 4.13 17.29
CA HIS A 71 -1.09 3.77 17.76
C HIS A 71 -0.04 4.18 16.71
N LYS A 72 1.00 4.88 17.18
CA LYS A 72 2.12 5.27 16.34
C LYS A 72 3.29 4.35 16.65
N PRO A 73 3.88 3.70 15.64
CA PRO A 73 5.04 2.85 15.86
C PRO A 73 6.21 3.68 16.39
N GLU A 74 6.92 3.12 17.36
CA GLU A 74 8.13 3.70 17.93
C GLU A 74 9.35 2.94 17.41
N PRO A 75 10.46 3.61 17.05
CA PRO A 75 11.67 2.93 16.64
C PRO A 75 12.17 1.96 17.74
N ARG A 76 12.56 0.76 17.34
CA ARG A 76 13.06 -0.29 18.24
C ARG A 76 14.36 -0.86 17.68
N ASP A 77 15.37 -0.95 18.51
CA ASP A 77 16.59 -1.71 18.17
C ASP A 77 16.30 -3.20 18.39
N HIS A 78 16.26 -3.96 17.30
CA HIS A 78 15.97 -5.39 17.35
C HIS A 78 16.74 -6.16 16.27
N GLU A 79 17.37 -7.27 16.66
CA GLU A 79 18.30 -7.99 15.79
C GLU A 79 17.63 -8.95 14.78
N ASP A 80 16.33 -9.19 14.91
CA ASP A 80 15.73 -10.35 14.24
C ASP A 80 15.28 -10.09 12.80
N VAL A 81 14.49 -9.07 12.52
CA VAL A 81 13.96 -8.85 11.17
C VAL A 81 13.86 -7.36 10.89
N ASP A 82 14.58 -6.94 9.85
CA ASP A 82 14.59 -5.59 9.28
C ASP A 82 14.31 -5.72 7.79
N ILE A 83 13.18 -5.20 7.29
CA ILE A 83 12.81 -5.34 5.88
C ILE A 83 13.75 -4.44 5.06
N LEU A 84 14.17 -4.90 3.90
CA LEU A 84 15.07 -4.13 3.02
C LEU A 84 14.51 -3.96 1.61
N GLU A 85 13.64 -4.89 1.18
CA GLU A 85 13.06 -4.87 -0.14
C GLU A 85 11.80 -5.73 -0.19
N PHE A 86 10.80 -5.22 -0.90
CA PHE A 86 9.57 -5.92 -1.22
C PHE A 86 9.33 -5.89 -2.72
N LYS A 87 8.94 -7.03 -3.29
CA LYS A 87 8.48 -7.14 -4.68
C LYS A 87 7.22 -7.96 -4.77
N VAL A 88 6.39 -7.63 -5.75
CA VAL A 88 5.19 -8.37 -6.10
C VAL A 88 5.22 -8.64 -7.60
N THR A 89 4.84 -9.86 -7.97
CA THR A 89 4.53 -10.20 -9.36
C THR A 89 3.41 -11.23 -9.41
N HIS A 90 2.90 -11.52 -10.58
CA HIS A 90 1.81 -12.47 -10.73
C HIS A 90 1.87 -13.18 -12.07
N ASP A 91 1.19 -14.32 -12.16
CA ASP A 91 0.87 -14.96 -13.43
C ASP A 91 -0.66 -14.98 -13.67
N ALA A 92 -1.17 -16.01 -14.33
CA ALA A 92 -2.60 -16.16 -14.59
C ALA A 92 -3.38 -16.59 -13.35
N ASP A 93 -2.73 -17.29 -12.42
CA ASP A 93 -3.38 -18.03 -11.35
C ASP A 93 -2.88 -17.59 -9.96
N ASN A 94 -1.67 -17.04 -9.87
CA ASN A 94 -1.00 -16.78 -8.60
C ASN A 94 -0.46 -15.35 -8.50
N LEU A 95 -0.51 -14.83 -7.27
CA LEU A 95 0.25 -13.66 -6.84
C LEU A 95 1.47 -14.15 -6.05
N TYR A 96 2.65 -13.67 -6.41
CA TYR A 96 3.91 -13.99 -5.75
C TYR A 96 4.44 -12.78 -5.01
N CYS A 97 4.85 -12.98 -3.77
CA CYS A 97 5.47 -11.96 -2.93
C CYS A 97 6.91 -12.34 -2.60
N TYR A 98 7.81 -11.37 -2.68
CA TYR A 98 9.20 -11.49 -2.28
C TYR A 98 9.50 -10.44 -1.23
N ILE A 99 10.13 -10.87 -0.15
CA ILE A 99 10.61 -10.00 0.91
C ILE A 99 12.06 -10.37 1.16
N ARG A 100 12.94 -9.37 1.15
CA ARG A 100 14.32 -9.49 1.62
C ARG A 100 14.44 -8.76 2.93
N THR A 101 15.04 -9.42 3.90
CA THR A 101 15.27 -8.85 5.23
C THR A 101 16.74 -8.97 5.62
N LYS A 102 17.16 -8.14 6.57
CA LYS A 102 18.34 -8.33 7.41
C LYS A 102 17.91 -9.01 8.72
N GLY A 103 18.84 -9.74 9.33
CA GLY A 103 18.62 -10.47 10.58
C GLY A 103 18.33 -11.96 10.37
N VAL A 104 17.71 -12.58 11.38
CA VAL A 104 17.37 -14.00 11.40
C VAL A 104 15.86 -14.18 11.45
N ILE A 105 15.27 -14.57 10.32
CA ILE A 105 13.87 -14.96 10.26
C ILE A 105 13.68 -16.30 10.98
N GLY A 106 12.63 -16.41 11.80
CA GLY A 106 12.16 -17.69 12.31
C GLY A 106 12.88 -18.20 13.56
N ARG A 107 13.39 -17.30 14.42
CA ARG A 107 13.81 -17.61 15.80
C ARG A 107 12.62 -17.91 16.71
N THR A 108 11.67 -18.69 16.21
CA THR A 108 10.40 -18.92 16.85
C THR A 108 10.61 -19.60 18.21
N GLN A 109 10.11 -19.00 19.28
CA GLN A 109 10.13 -19.53 20.64
C GLN A 109 8.71 -19.95 21.04
N LYS A 110 8.61 -20.89 21.99
CA LYS A 110 7.32 -21.18 22.60
C LYS A 110 7.04 -20.09 23.63
N GLY A 111 5.88 -19.43 23.56
CA GLY A 111 5.51 -18.36 24.50
C GLY A 111 5.56 -18.74 25.99
N LYS A 112 5.48 -20.03 26.33
CA LYS A 112 5.65 -20.53 27.71
C LYS A 112 7.11 -20.56 28.20
N GLU A 113 8.08 -20.35 27.32
CA GLU A 113 9.51 -20.44 27.63
C GLU A 113 10.18 -19.06 27.66
N ALA A 114 9.60 -18.05 27.02
CA ALA A 114 10.11 -16.70 27.03
C ALA A 114 9.68 -15.95 28.30
N LYS A 115 10.67 -15.32 28.95
CA LYS A 115 10.48 -14.51 30.16
C LYS A 115 11.20 -13.18 30.00
N ASN A 116 10.56 -12.10 30.44
CA ASN A 116 11.22 -10.84 30.74
C ASN A 116 11.12 -10.54 32.25
N GLU A 117 11.56 -9.35 32.65
CA GLU A 117 11.50 -8.87 34.05
C GLU A 117 10.07 -8.87 34.64
N LYS A 118 9.04 -8.88 33.77
CA LYS A 118 7.61 -8.85 34.13
C LYS A 118 6.96 -10.24 34.13
N GLY A 119 7.70 -11.31 33.83
CA GLY A 119 7.20 -12.69 33.82
C GLY A 119 7.15 -13.32 32.43
N TYR A 120 6.23 -14.26 32.23
CA TYR A 120 6.04 -14.94 30.94
C TYR A 120 5.48 -13.99 29.88
N ILE A 121 5.94 -14.15 28.64
CA ILE A 121 5.45 -13.39 27.49
C ILE A 121 4.51 -14.30 26.68
N PRO A 122 3.17 -14.12 26.75
CA PRO A 122 2.20 -15.06 26.18
C PRO A 122 2.39 -15.34 24.69
N ASP A 123 2.90 -14.35 23.95
CA ASP A 123 3.03 -14.36 22.49
C ASP A 123 4.48 -14.39 21.98
N ALA A 124 5.45 -14.62 22.87
CA ALA A 124 6.85 -14.50 22.48
C ALA A 124 7.28 -15.51 21.42
N GLY A 125 8.07 -14.98 20.49
CA GLY A 125 8.79 -15.75 19.49
C GLY A 125 7.90 -16.37 18.44
N ARG A 126 6.88 -15.68 17.93
CA ARG A 126 6.22 -16.07 16.68
C ARG A 126 6.61 -15.07 15.61
N TYR A 127 7.18 -15.56 14.50
CA TYR A 127 7.56 -14.71 13.36
C TYR A 127 6.52 -14.90 12.27
N TYR A 128 5.92 -13.79 11.85
CA TYR A 128 4.95 -13.75 10.77
C TYR A 128 5.46 -12.86 9.66
N ILE A 129 5.06 -13.21 8.44
CA ILE A 129 5.05 -12.28 7.31
C ILE A 129 3.58 -12.04 7.03
N THR A 130 3.14 -10.79 7.17
CA THR A 130 1.78 -10.37 6.83
C THR A 130 1.83 -9.63 5.50
N VAL A 131 1.01 -10.05 4.55
CA VAL A 131 0.77 -9.32 3.29
C VAL A 131 -0.70 -8.94 3.26
N ALA A 132 -0.98 -7.64 3.33
CA ALA A 132 -2.33 -7.11 3.18
C ALA A 132 -2.54 -6.64 1.74
N ILE A 133 -3.66 -7.01 1.13
CA ILE A 133 -4.00 -6.68 -0.26
C ILE A 133 -5.40 -6.11 -0.25
N ASP A 134 -5.52 -4.88 -0.74
CA ASP A 134 -6.79 -4.28 -1.11
C ASP A 134 -7.11 -4.71 -2.56
N VAL A 135 -8.14 -5.54 -2.73
CA VAL A 135 -8.45 -6.21 -4.00
C VAL A 135 -9.34 -5.36 -4.90
N ASP A 136 -10.24 -4.57 -4.31
CA ASP A 136 -11.09 -3.64 -5.05
C ASP A 136 -10.52 -2.22 -5.09
N ASN A 137 -9.44 -1.97 -4.34
CA ASN A 137 -8.77 -0.67 -4.27
C ASN A 137 -9.77 0.41 -3.79
N ASP A 138 -10.57 0.06 -2.79
CA ASP A 138 -11.58 0.92 -2.19
C ASP A 138 -11.35 1.01 -0.67
N ASP A 139 -10.77 2.14 -0.27
CA ASP A 139 -10.46 2.49 1.12
C ASP A 139 -11.71 2.47 2.04
N GLU A 140 -12.94 2.51 1.50
CA GLU A 140 -14.18 2.44 2.29
C GLU A 140 -14.58 1.01 2.65
N THR A 141 -14.06 -0.02 1.97
CA THR A 141 -14.55 -1.41 2.05
C THR A 141 -13.60 -2.38 2.74
N GLY A 142 -12.51 -1.89 3.33
CA GLY A 142 -11.48 -2.68 4.01
C GLY A 142 -11.68 -2.91 5.51
N TYR A 143 -10.67 -3.53 6.13
CA TYR A 143 -10.46 -3.56 7.57
C TYR A 143 -9.19 -2.76 7.89
N TRP A 144 -9.20 -2.03 9.00
CA TRP A 144 -8.00 -1.37 9.48
C TRP A 144 -6.99 -2.41 9.99
N LEU A 145 -5.71 -2.06 9.95
CA LEU A 145 -4.61 -2.85 10.50
C LEU A 145 -4.18 -2.23 11.84
N HIS A 146 -3.97 -3.05 12.86
CA HIS A 146 -3.34 -2.66 14.11
C HIS A 146 -1.92 -2.10 13.84
N GLU A 147 -1.39 -1.35 14.82
CA GLU A 147 0.05 -1.02 14.89
C GLU A 147 0.58 -0.17 13.72
N GLY A 148 -0.25 0.74 13.22
CA GLY A 148 0.15 1.59 12.10
C GLY A 148 0.28 0.84 10.77
N GLY A 149 -0.34 -0.34 10.63
CA GLY A 149 -0.38 -1.05 9.36
C GLY A 149 0.17 -2.48 9.39
N THR A 150 0.61 -3.00 10.54
CA THR A 150 1.46 -4.22 10.56
C THR A 150 0.73 -5.50 10.94
N LEU A 151 -0.39 -5.42 11.67
CA LEU A 151 -1.15 -6.61 12.09
C LEU A 151 -2.63 -6.53 11.73
N PRO A 152 -3.26 -7.64 11.31
CA PRO A 152 -4.70 -7.67 11.07
C PRO A 152 -5.49 -7.52 12.38
N THR A 153 -6.61 -6.81 12.33
CA THR A 153 -7.51 -6.56 13.48
C THR A 153 -8.55 -7.65 13.73
N SER A 154 -8.52 -8.68 12.89
CA SER A 154 -9.32 -9.88 13.07
C SER A 154 -8.57 -10.90 13.93
N PRO A 155 -9.26 -11.81 14.66
CA PRO A 155 -8.65 -12.93 15.39
C PRO A 155 -7.93 -13.97 14.50
N GLY A 156 -7.53 -13.59 13.29
CA GLY A 156 -7.04 -14.47 12.25
C GLY A 156 -5.64 -15.01 12.53
N TYR A 157 -5.61 -16.32 12.78
CA TYR A 157 -4.47 -17.23 12.92
C TYR A 157 -3.77 -17.28 14.29
N ASP A 158 -4.51 -17.83 15.26
CA ASP A 158 -3.96 -18.59 16.41
C ASP A 158 -3.48 -19.99 16.00
#